data_AF-A0A6P6XP77-F1
#
_entry.id   AF-A0A6P6XP77-F1
#
_cell.length_a   1.000
_cell.length_b   1.000
_cell.length_c   1.000
_cell.angle_alpha   90.00
_cell.angle_beta   90.00
_cell.angle_gamma   90.00
#
_symmetry.space_group_name_H-M   'P 1'
#
loop_
_entity.id
_entity.type
_entity.pdbx_description
1 polymer ?
#
loop_
_entity_poly.entity_id
_entity_poly.type
_entity_poly.pdbx_seq_one_letter_code
_entity_poly.pdbx_strand_id
1 'polypeptide(L)'
;MAIHKILFINPILIIASLFIFEMAQAIQEYRACENSFQCTTFCNNKGFNDRVCKTVTVDESPNIDGTALVNRRVNILTIERLNFKKKNPEDKHFSIKKNMGCTLSSLDKDALARSKAIDKTIRADRDRQSREVKLLLLGAGESGKSTILKQLKIIHENGYDKEECYKYRRVIHANAIQSLSAILDAMNFLKINFGNAESYQLVAQYFDYPQSNHMAPIITMELAVIMKKLWLDPGVQSCFHRAREYQLNDSAYYYLNSLDRICQQDYCPTQQDVLRTRVKTTGIVEISFRFKGLFFRIFDVGGQRSERKKWIHCFEDVTAVVFCVALSGYDLLLAEDDEVNRMHESLRLFDSICNNKWFFDTSMILFLNKKDLFGQKIKTSPLNICFPEYTGRNTYDEAAAYIQMKFESLNRNPDTKDIYTHFTCATDTNNIQFVFDAVTDVILKNNLREIGLY
;
A
#
# COMPACT_ATOMS: atom_id res chain seq x y z
N MET A 1 12.00 43.83 -14.94
CA MET A 1 12.20 42.50 -15.57
C MET A 1 11.59 41.47 -14.62
N ALA A 2 10.70 40.63 -15.14
CA ALA A 2 9.53 40.07 -14.46
C ALA A 2 9.78 38.92 -13.48
N ILE A 3 9.15 38.95 -12.30
CA ILE A 3 8.56 37.79 -11.59
C ILE A 3 7.35 38.29 -10.78
N HIS A 4 6.11 37.97 -11.19
CA HIS A 4 4.93 37.99 -10.33
C HIS A 4 3.79 37.19 -10.99
N LYS A 5 3.41 36.05 -10.39
CA LYS A 5 2.04 35.49 -10.33
C LYS A 5 2.04 34.17 -9.56
N ILE A 6 0.86 33.83 -8.99
CA ILE A 6 0.46 32.61 -8.23
C ILE A 6 0.73 32.76 -6.72
N LEU A 7 -0.21 32.69 -5.75
CA LEU A 7 -1.59 32.17 -5.66
C LEU A 7 -2.35 32.87 -4.50
N PHE A 8 -3.63 33.21 -4.70
CA PHE A 8 -4.58 33.55 -3.64
C PHE A 8 -5.08 32.25 -2.99
N ILE A 9 -4.80 32.05 -1.70
CA ILE A 9 -5.34 30.95 -0.88
C ILE A 9 -6.51 31.50 -0.04
N ASN A 10 -7.56 30.70 0.05
CA ASN A 10 -8.85 31.00 0.68
C ASN A 10 -8.68 31.22 2.21
N PRO A 11 -9.08 32.38 2.78
CA PRO A 11 -8.82 32.70 4.20
C PRO A 11 -9.51 31.76 5.20
N ILE A 12 -10.57 31.05 4.79
CA ILE A 12 -11.28 30.05 5.63
C ILE A 12 -10.43 28.79 5.86
N LEU A 13 -9.62 28.39 4.86
CA LEU A 13 -8.72 27.23 4.97
C LEU A 13 -7.51 27.54 5.86
N ILE A 14 -7.03 28.78 5.87
CA ILE A 14 -5.95 29.22 6.77
C ILE A 14 -6.43 29.22 8.22
N ILE A 15 -7.65 29.70 8.48
CA ILE A 15 -8.26 29.70 9.82
C ILE A 15 -8.50 28.26 10.31
N ALA A 16 -9.01 27.36 9.47
CA ALA A 16 -9.21 25.95 9.84
C ALA A 16 -7.89 25.21 10.10
N SER A 17 -6.85 25.51 9.32
CA SER A 17 -5.52 24.90 9.47
C SER A 17 -4.81 25.38 10.75
N LEU A 18 -4.93 26.69 11.06
CA LEU A 18 -4.44 27.26 12.31
C LEU A 18 -5.18 26.69 13.52
N PHE A 19 -6.49 26.48 13.42
CA PHE A 19 -7.31 25.90 14.50
C PHE A 19 -6.94 24.43 14.78
N ILE A 20 -6.67 23.63 13.74
CA ILE A 20 -6.24 22.23 13.88
C ILE A 20 -4.81 22.14 14.44
N PHE A 21 -3.91 23.04 14.02
CA PHE A 21 -2.54 23.08 14.53
C PHE A 21 -2.51 23.52 16.01
N GLU A 22 -3.29 24.55 16.39
CA GLU A 22 -3.42 24.96 17.79
C GLU A 22 -4.11 23.91 18.67
N MET A 23 -5.10 23.16 18.14
CA MET A 23 -5.69 22.03 18.87
C MET A 23 -4.70 20.87 19.06
N ALA A 24 -3.89 20.55 18.05
CA ALA A 24 -2.87 19.49 18.17
C ALA A 24 -1.79 19.86 19.21
N GLN A 25 -1.39 21.14 19.24
CA GLN A 25 -0.43 21.66 20.20
C GLN A 25 -1.02 21.72 21.62
N ALA A 26 -2.30 22.11 21.76
CA ALA A 26 -3.02 22.07 23.03
C ALA A 26 -3.19 20.64 23.57
N ILE A 27 -3.42 19.63 22.70
CA ILE A 27 -3.52 18.22 23.10
C ILE A 27 -2.16 17.65 23.54
N GLN A 28 -1.06 18.11 22.94
CA GLN A 28 0.29 17.73 23.37
C GLN A 28 0.67 18.36 24.72
N GLU A 29 0.31 19.62 24.95
CA GLU A 29 0.56 20.33 26.21
C GLU A 29 -0.36 19.85 27.35
N TYR A 30 -1.59 19.42 27.07
CA TYR A 30 -2.52 18.86 28.06
C TYR A 30 -2.05 17.52 28.65
N ARG A 31 -1.21 16.76 27.92
CA ARG A 31 -0.59 15.52 28.45
C ARG A 31 0.49 15.79 29.51
N ALA A 32 0.90 17.04 29.72
CA ALA A 32 1.94 17.41 30.69
C ALA A 32 1.38 18.07 31.98
N CYS A 33 0.06 18.20 32.13
CA CYS A 33 -0.56 18.93 33.24
C CYS A 33 -1.29 17.97 34.18
N GLU A 34 -0.67 17.65 35.32
CA GLU A 34 -1.13 16.60 36.24
C GLU A 34 -2.13 17.05 37.32
N ASN A 35 -2.65 18.30 37.30
CA ASN A 35 -3.58 18.77 38.32
C ASN A 35 -4.65 19.75 37.80
N SER A 36 -5.90 19.56 38.24
CA SER A 36 -7.09 20.30 37.80
C SER A 36 -7.02 21.83 38.01
N PHE A 37 -6.18 22.29 38.94
CA PHE A 37 -6.07 23.71 39.29
C PHE A 37 -5.34 24.57 38.23
N GLN A 38 -4.58 23.97 37.31
CA GLN A 38 -3.87 24.69 36.25
C GLN A 38 -4.70 24.92 34.97
N CYS A 39 -5.81 24.20 34.78
CA CYS A 39 -6.64 24.31 33.57
C CYS A 39 -7.46 25.60 33.48
N THR A 40 -7.89 26.14 34.62
CA THR A 40 -8.66 27.39 34.68
C THR A 40 -7.80 28.62 34.39
N THR A 41 -6.51 28.58 34.76
CA THR A 41 -5.56 29.67 34.47
C THR A 41 -5.15 29.70 32.99
N PHE A 42 -5.13 28.55 32.31
CA PHE A 42 -4.76 28.45 30.89
C PHE A 42 -5.84 29.03 29.96
N CYS A 43 -7.12 28.79 30.24
CA CYS A 43 -8.23 29.28 29.40
C CYS A 43 -8.40 30.81 29.49
N ASN A 44 -8.21 31.41 30.67
CA ASN A 44 -8.34 32.86 30.85
C ASN A 44 -7.22 33.66 30.16
N ASN A 45 -6.01 33.10 30.05
CA ASN A 45 -4.89 33.76 29.38
C ASN A 45 -4.98 33.74 27.85
N LYS A 46 -5.89 32.97 27.24
CA LYS A 46 -6.09 32.89 25.78
C LYS A 46 -7.42 33.49 25.27
N GLY A 47 -8.20 34.15 26.14
CA GLY A 47 -9.36 34.96 25.72
C GLY A 47 -10.59 34.17 25.25
N PHE A 48 -10.72 32.90 25.63
CA PHE A 48 -11.91 32.10 25.34
C PHE A 48 -13.08 32.49 26.26
N ASN A 49 -14.30 32.56 25.70
CA ASN A 49 -15.49 33.00 26.42
C ASN A 49 -16.03 31.89 27.34
N ASP A 50 -16.51 32.23 28.55
CA ASP A 50 -16.86 31.34 29.67
C ASP A 50 -17.83 30.17 29.36
N ARG A 51 -18.51 30.19 28.20
CA ARG A 51 -19.42 29.12 27.77
C ARG A 51 -18.72 27.91 27.16
N VAL A 52 -17.49 28.04 26.65
CA VAL A 52 -16.71 26.91 26.09
C VAL A 52 -16.01 26.12 27.19
N CYS A 53 -15.61 26.78 28.29
CA CYS A 53 -14.90 26.14 29.40
C CYS A 53 -15.77 25.20 30.26
N LYS A 54 -17.10 25.23 30.11
CA LYS A 54 -18.04 24.42 30.92
C LYS A 54 -18.38 23.05 30.35
N THR A 55 -17.85 22.66 29.18
CA THR A 55 -18.22 21.39 28.51
C THR A 55 -17.22 20.25 28.71
N VAL A 56 -16.25 20.43 29.62
CA VAL A 56 -15.37 19.35 30.09
C VAL A 56 -15.63 19.13 31.57
N THR A 57 -16.69 18.40 31.89
CA THR A 57 -16.93 17.87 33.23
C THR A 57 -16.77 16.36 33.18
N VAL A 58 -15.83 15.84 33.97
CA VAL A 58 -15.67 14.40 34.22
C VAL A 58 -16.76 14.00 35.20
N ASP A 59 -17.64 13.08 34.81
CA ASP A 59 -18.66 12.53 35.70
C ASP A 59 -18.03 11.40 36.53
N GLU A 60 -17.85 11.63 37.82
CA GLU A 60 -17.42 10.60 38.79
C GLU A 60 -18.65 10.03 39.48
N SER A 61 -19.08 8.83 39.07
CA SER A 61 -20.03 8.02 39.85
C SER A 61 -19.27 6.86 40.50
N PRO A 62 -19.42 6.60 41.81
CA PRO A 62 -18.71 5.53 42.50
C PRO A 62 -19.41 4.20 42.24
N ASN A 63 -18.69 3.20 41.73
CA ASN A 63 -19.11 1.80 41.82
C ASN A 63 -18.21 1.05 42.81
N ILE A 64 -18.90 0.39 43.73
CA ILE A 64 -18.41 -0.41 44.84
C ILE A 64 -17.99 -1.77 44.26
N ASP A 65 -16.69 -2.01 44.21
CA ASP A 65 -16.00 -3.29 44.45
C ASP A 65 -14.61 -3.23 43.79
N GLY A 66 -13.56 -3.36 44.61
CA GLY A 66 -12.19 -3.07 44.26
C GLY A 66 -11.60 -4.01 43.21
N THR A 67 -11.64 -3.59 41.94
CA THR A 67 -10.67 -3.96 40.88
C THR A 67 -10.61 -2.82 39.84
N ALA A 68 -9.46 -2.15 39.68
CA ALA A 68 -9.34 -0.96 38.85
C ALA A 68 -8.92 -1.28 37.39
N LEU A 69 -9.87 -1.22 36.46
CA LEU A 69 -9.65 -0.99 35.02
C LEU A 69 -10.57 0.18 34.61
N VAL A 70 -10.03 1.40 34.56
CA VAL A 70 -10.79 2.59 34.13
C VAL A 70 -10.89 2.61 32.61
N ASN A 71 -12.06 2.22 32.08
CA ASN A 71 -12.43 2.41 30.68
C ASN A 71 -12.71 3.91 30.43
N ARG A 72 -11.79 4.62 29.77
CA ARG A 72 -12.03 6.00 29.31
C ARG A 72 -12.73 5.98 27.95
N ARG A 73 -14.05 6.22 27.92
CA ARG A 73 -14.80 6.57 26.70
C ARG A 73 -14.87 8.09 26.56
N VAL A 74 -14.45 8.61 25.40
CA VAL A 74 -14.72 9.99 24.99
C VAL A 74 -15.98 9.95 24.11
N ASN A 75 -17.09 10.50 24.60
CA ASN A 75 -18.29 10.68 23.79
C ASN A 75 -18.19 12.02 23.03
N ILE A 76 -18.07 11.97 21.71
CA ILE A 76 -18.26 13.14 20.85
C ILE A 76 -19.71 13.07 20.37
N LEU A 77 -20.59 13.83 21.03
CA LEU A 77 -21.97 14.00 20.57
C LEU A 77 -22.04 15.07 19.47
N THR A 78 -22.80 14.73 18.45
CA THR A 78 -23.15 15.45 17.22
C THR A 78 -23.55 16.91 17.47
N ILE A 79 -22.93 17.86 16.75
CA ILE A 79 -23.42 19.24 16.68
C ILE A 79 -24.57 19.29 15.66
N GLU A 80 -25.80 19.27 16.17
CA GLU A 80 -26.98 19.64 15.40
C GLU A 80 -27.08 21.16 15.18
N ARG A 81 -27.69 21.50 14.04
CA ARG A 81 -27.97 22.86 13.53
C ARG A 81 -28.47 23.83 14.61
N LEU A 82 -27.73 24.92 14.83
CA LEU A 82 -28.25 26.13 15.47
C LEU A 82 -28.42 27.26 14.45
N ASN A 83 -29.66 27.42 14.02
CA ASN A 83 -30.19 28.62 13.36
C ASN A 83 -30.07 29.83 14.31
N PHE A 84 -29.27 30.83 13.94
CA PHE A 84 -29.37 32.16 14.55
C PHE A 84 -30.18 33.11 13.64
N LYS A 85 -31.47 33.25 13.96
CA LYS A 85 -32.25 34.45 13.62
C LYS A 85 -31.82 35.56 14.60
N LYS A 86 -31.30 36.67 14.08
CA LYS A 86 -31.31 37.97 14.79
C LYS A 86 -32.03 38.99 13.91
N LYS A 87 -33.25 39.33 14.34
CA LYS A 87 -33.94 40.59 14.00
C LYS A 87 -33.19 41.73 14.67
N ASN A 88 -32.99 42.84 13.95
CA ASN A 88 -33.36 44.19 14.40
C ASN A 88 -33.20 45.23 13.27
N PRO A 89 -33.84 46.41 13.41
CA PRO A 89 -34.70 47.00 12.37
C PRO A 89 -34.11 48.26 11.71
N GLU A 90 -34.87 48.79 10.74
CA GLU A 90 -34.73 50.10 10.07
C GLU A 90 -33.77 50.20 8.89
N ASP A 91 -34.23 49.74 7.72
CA ASP A 91 -33.82 50.35 6.45
C ASP A 91 -34.85 51.40 6.04
N LYS A 92 -34.49 52.66 6.27
CA LYS A 92 -35.12 53.82 5.63
C LYS A 92 -34.87 53.75 4.13
N HIS A 93 -35.95 53.95 3.38
CA HIS A 93 -35.95 54.21 1.94
C HIS A 93 -34.74 55.05 1.48
N PHE A 94 -33.89 54.46 0.65
CA PHE A 94 -33.08 55.23 -0.30
C PHE A 94 -33.18 54.56 -1.68
N SER A 95 -34.13 55.05 -2.48
CA SER A 95 -34.31 54.67 -3.88
C SER A 95 -33.12 55.19 -4.69
N ILE A 96 -32.07 54.38 -4.85
CA ILE A 96 -31.08 54.60 -5.89
C ILE A 96 -31.64 53.99 -7.18
N LYS A 97 -32.13 54.86 -8.06
CA LYS A 97 -32.42 54.55 -9.46
C LYS A 97 -31.20 53.84 -10.07
N LYS A 98 -31.30 52.53 -10.27
CA LYS A 98 -30.33 51.77 -11.07
C LYS A 98 -30.66 52.04 -12.54
N ASN A 99 -30.02 53.06 -13.10
CA ASN A 99 -29.93 53.22 -14.55
C ASN A 99 -29.35 51.92 -15.11
N MET A 100 -30.09 51.27 -16.02
CA MET A 100 -29.56 50.24 -16.92
C MET A 100 -28.55 50.90 -17.87
N GLY A 101 -27.33 51.08 -17.37
CA GLY A 101 -26.17 51.43 -18.18
C GLY A 101 -25.64 50.17 -18.85
N CYS A 102 -25.78 50.11 -20.17
CA CYS A 102 -25.36 49.02 -21.04
C CYS A 102 -23.82 48.97 -21.20
N THR A 103 -23.08 48.77 -20.11
CA THR A 103 -21.64 48.53 -20.11
C THR A 103 -21.26 47.70 -18.88
N LEU A 104 -21.09 46.38 -19.05
CA LEU A 104 -20.42 45.54 -18.06
C LEU A 104 -19.08 46.18 -17.69
N SER A 105 -18.84 46.43 -16.40
CA SER A 105 -17.55 46.95 -15.93
C SER A 105 -16.43 45.98 -16.35
N SER A 106 -15.21 46.47 -16.57
CA SER A 106 -14.07 45.62 -16.93
C SER A 106 -13.84 44.48 -15.92
N LEU A 107 -14.10 44.77 -14.64
CA LEU A 107 -14.07 43.80 -13.55
C LEU A 107 -15.13 42.70 -13.70
N ASP A 108 -16.35 43.04 -14.13
CA ASP A 108 -17.40 42.06 -14.39
C ASP A 108 -17.10 41.21 -15.64
N LYS A 109 -16.47 41.79 -16.66
CA LYS A 109 -16.02 41.05 -17.84
C LYS A 109 -14.89 40.07 -17.51
N ASP A 110 -13.94 40.49 -16.68
CA ASP A 110 -12.85 39.64 -16.21
C ASP A 110 -13.35 38.52 -15.30
N ALA A 111 -14.32 38.80 -14.42
CA ALA A 111 -14.98 37.80 -13.61
C ALA A 111 -15.74 36.78 -14.47
N LEU A 112 -16.48 37.23 -15.49
CA LEU A 112 -17.20 36.36 -16.42
C LEU A 112 -16.23 35.48 -17.24
N ALA A 113 -15.09 36.04 -17.66
CA ALA A 113 -14.06 35.30 -18.37
C ALA A 113 -13.40 34.23 -17.49
N ARG A 114 -13.11 34.56 -16.21
CA ARG A 114 -12.62 33.58 -15.23
C ARG A 114 -13.65 32.50 -14.95
N SER A 115 -14.92 32.85 -14.78
CA SER A 115 -16.03 31.89 -14.59
C SER A 115 -16.13 30.92 -15.76
N LYS A 116 -16.11 31.42 -17.00
CA LYS A 116 -16.11 30.58 -18.21
C LYS A 116 -14.87 29.69 -18.31
N ALA A 117 -13.70 30.19 -17.90
CA ALA A 117 -12.48 29.38 -17.87
C ALA A 117 -12.58 28.24 -16.84
N ILE A 118 -13.11 28.54 -15.64
CA ILE A 118 -13.38 27.54 -14.60
C ILE A 118 -14.39 26.50 -15.10
N ASP A 119 -15.51 26.92 -15.69
CA ASP A 119 -16.52 26.01 -16.25
C ASP A 119 -15.93 25.10 -17.34
N LYS A 120 -15.01 25.63 -18.16
CA LYS A 120 -14.31 24.85 -19.19
C LYS A 120 -13.39 23.80 -18.54
N THR A 121 -12.66 24.17 -17.49
CA THR A 121 -11.82 23.24 -16.73
C THR A 121 -12.67 22.16 -16.04
N ILE A 122 -13.78 22.53 -15.40
CA ILE A 122 -14.71 21.59 -14.75
C ILE A 122 -15.27 20.59 -15.76
N ARG A 123 -15.67 21.05 -16.96
CA ARG A 123 -16.15 20.13 -18.01
C ARG A 123 -15.04 19.18 -18.47
N ALA A 124 -13.84 19.68 -18.69
CA ALA A 124 -12.70 18.85 -19.08
C ALA A 124 -12.33 17.83 -17.99
N ASP A 125 -12.38 18.23 -16.72
CA ASP A 125 -12.13 17.35 -15.57
C ASP A 125 -13.23 16.30 -15.43
N ARG A 126 -14.50 16.67 -15.65
CA ARG A 126 -15.63 15.73 -15.67
C ARG A 126 -15.49 14.70 -16.78
N ASP A 127 -15.11 15.13 -17.98
CA ASP A 127 -14.86 14.21 -19.10
C ASP A 127 -13.67 13.29 -18.81
N ARG A 128 -12.63 13.80 -18.15
CA ARG A 128 -11.48 12.99 -17.71
C ARG A 128 -11.88 11.97 -16.64
N GLN A 129 -12.63 12.38 -15.63
CA GLN A 129 -13.15 11.51 -14.56
C GLN A 129 -14.08 10.43 -15.14
N SER A 130 -14.88 10.75 -16.15
CA SER A 130 -15.75 9.76 -16.81
C SER A 130 -15.01 8.62 -17.51
N ARG A 131 -13.70 8.80 -17.77
CA ARG A 131 -12.82 7.80 -18.42
C ARG A 131 -11.71 7.32 -17.48
N GLU A 132 -11.80 7.67 -16.21
CA GLU A 132 -10.85 7.29 -15.18
C GLU A 132 -11.19 5.90 -14.66
N VAL A 133 -10.20 5.02 -14.66
CA VAL A 133 -10.32 3.68 -14.08
C VAL A 133 -9.41 3.61 -12.87
N LYS A 134 -10.03 3.55 -11.69
CA LYS A 134 -9.32 3.45 -10.41
C LYS A 134 -9.20 1.99 -10.01
N LEU A 135 -7.96 1.49 -9.97
CA LEU A 135 -7.65 0.13 -9.53
C LEU A 135 -6.96 0.16 -8.16
N LEU A 136 -7.40 -0.70 -7.26
CA LEU A 136 -6.80 -0.85 -5.95
C LEU A 136 -6.11 -2.22 -5.83
N LEU A 137 -4.78 -2.22 -5.64
CA LEU A 137 -4.02 -3.45 -5.42
C LEU A 137 -4.07 -3.82 -3.94
N LEU A 138 -4.77 -4.91 -3.61
CA LEU A 138 -4.88 -5.44 -2.24
C LEU A 138 -4.24 -6.82 -2.11
N GLY A 139 -4.01 -7.24 -0.87
CA GLY A 139 -3.47 -8.57 -0.54
C GLY A 139 -2.39 -8.51 0.54
N ALA A 140 -2.04 -9.69 1.06
CA ALA A 140 -1.09 -9.84 2.15
C ALA A 140 0.32 -9.30 1.82
N GLY A 141 1.18 -9.17 2.83
CA GLY A 141 2.59 -8.86 2.64
C GLY A 141 3.23 -9.82 1.64
N GLU A 142 4.14 -9.31 0.81
CA GLU A 142 4.90 -10.12 -0.17
C GLU A 142 4.05 -10.83 -1.23
N SER A 143 2.76 -10.51 -1.41
CA SER A 143 1.95 -11.13 -2.48
C SER A 143 2.31 -10.70 -3.91
N GLY A 144 3.16 -9.68 -4.06
CA GLY A 144 3.68 -9.20 -5.34
C GLY A 144 2.99 -7.95 -5.92
N LYS A 145 2.15 -7.26 -5.13
CA LYS A 145 1.49 -6.00 -5.52
C LYS A 145 2.45 -4.96 -6.13
N SER A 146 3.50 -4.61 -5.38
CA SER A 146 4.49 -3.63 -5.86
C SER A 146 5.26 -4.12 -7.09
N THR A 147 5.43 -5.44 -7.26
CA THR A 147 6.04 -6.00 -8.47
C THR A 147 5.12 -5.85 -9.67
N ILE A 148 3.81 -6.06 -9.51
CA ILE A 148 2.81 -5.78 -10.55
C ILE A 148 2.79 -4.30 -10.90
N LEU A 149 2.82 -3.42 -9.90
CA LEU A 149 2.89 -1.97 -10.11
C LEU A 149 4.13 -1.57 -10.94
N LYS A 150 5.31 -2.12 -10.59
CA LYS A 150 6.54 -1.92 -11.35
C LYS A 150 6.41 -2.44 -12.80
N GLN A 151 5.79 -3.60 -13.01
CA GLN A 151 5.54 -4.11 -14.38
C GLN A 151 4.65 -3.18 -15.19
N LEU A 152 3.62 -2.60 -14.60
CA LEU A 152 2.75 -1.67 -15.32
C LEU A 152 3.49 -0.39 -15.72
N LYS A 153 4.44 0.08 -14.91
CA LYS A 153 5.38 1.13 -15.32
C LYS A 153 6.25 0.69 -16.52
N ILE A 154 6.73 -0.55 -16.53
CA ILE A 154 7.48 -1.13 -17.67
C ILE A 154 6.65 -1.17 -18.95
N ILE A 155 5.42 -1.65 -18.86
CA ILE A 155 4.57 -1.90 -20.02
C ILE A 155 3.95 -0.59 -20.56
N HIS A 156 3.59 0.35 -19.68
CA HIS A 156 2.77 1.51 -20.04
C HIS A 156 3.41 2.89 -19.79
N GLU A 157 4.59 2.96 -19.17
CA GLU A 157 5.25 4.23 -18.80
C GLU A 157 6.74 4.25 -19.17
N ASN A 158 7.10 3.69 -20.34
CA ASN A 158 8.48 3.61 -20.87
C ASN A 158 9.50 2.86 -19.98
N GLY A 159 9.03 2.21 -18.91
CA GLY A 159 9.86 1.48 -17.95
C GLY A 159 10.81 2.34 -17.15
N TYR A 160 11.94 1.73 -16.77
CA TYR A 160 12.95 2.36 -15.94
C TYR A 160 14.14 2.76 -16.79
N ASP A 161 14.46 4.05 -16.80
CA ASP A 161 15.68 4.52 -17.44
C ASP A 161 16.94 4.11 -16.64
N LYS A 162 18.12 4.41 -17.20
CA LYS A 162 19.40 4.03 -16.57
C LYS A 162 19.59 4.70 -15.21
N GLU A 163 19.16 5.94 -15.04
CA GLU A 163 19.33 6.69 -13.79
C GLU A 163 18.41 6.15 -12.71
N GLU A 164 17.16 5.83 -13.06
CA GLU A 164 16.21 5.17 -12.19
C GLU A 164 16.69 3.77 -11.78
N CYS A 165 17.16 2.96 -12.74
CA CYS A 165 17.74 1.65 -12.45
C CYS A 165 18.93 1.76 -11.49
N TYR A 166 19.81 2.75 -11.69
CA TYR A 166 20.98 2.96 -10.84
C TYR A 166 20.62 3.22 -9.37
N LYS A 167 19.49 3.90 -9.09
CA LYS A 167 19.00 4.12 -7.71
C LYS A 167 18.70 2.80 -6.98
N TYR A 168 18.37 1.73 -7.71
CA TYR A 168 18.12 0.41 -7.12
C TYR A 168 19.38 -0.40 -6.82
N ARG A 169 20.56 0.02 -7.30
CA ARG A 169 21.82 -0.72 -7.11
C ARG A 169 22.07 -1.08 -5.64
N ARG A 170 21.92 -0.08 -4.76
CA ARG A 170 22.10 -0.28 -3.31
C ARG A 170 21.04 -1.18 -2.69
N VAL A 171 19.80 -1.10 -3.16
CA VAL A 171 18.70 -1.97 -2.69
C VAL A 171 18.97 -3.42 -3.08
N ILE A 172 19.47 -3.66 -4.29
CA ILE A 172 19.84 -4.99 -4.78
C ILE A 172 20.96 -5.60 -3.94
N HIS A 173 22.01 -4.82 -3.68
CA HIS A 173 23.12 -5.23 -2.81
C HIS A 173 22.64 -5.55 -1.40
N ALA A 174 21.82 -4.68 -0.80
CA ALA A 174 21.22 -4.91 0.50
C ALA A 174 20.37 -6.19 0.53
N ASN A 175 19.55 -6.44 -0.50
CA ASN A 175 18.74 -7.65 -0.60
C ASN A 175 19.60 -8.92 -0.71
N ALA A 176 20.73 -8.88 -1.44
CA ALA A 176 21.64 -10.02 -1.55
C ALA A 176 22.34 -10.34 -0.23
N ILE A 177 22.89 -9.31 0.45
CA ILE A 177 23.53 -9.43 1.76
C ILE A 177 22.53 -9.97 2.79
N GLN A 178 21.35 -9.36 2.91
CA GLN A 178 20.30 -9.81 3.83
C GLN A 178 19.85 -11.24 3.55
N SER A 179 19.79 -11.65 2.28
CA SER A 179 19.42 -13.02 1.92
C SER A 179 20.47 -14.03 2.38
N LEU A 180 21.76 -13.74 2.19
CA LEU A 180 22.82 -14.63 2.65
C LEU A 180 22.87 -14.68 4.19
N SER A 181 22.79 -13.53 4.85
CA SER A 181 22.75 -13.45 6.32
C SER A 181 21.60 -14.30 6.89
N ALA A 182 20.39 -14.18 6.32
CA ALA A 182 19.25 -14.97 6.77
C ALA A 182 19.47 -16.48 6.64
N ILE A 183 20.16 -16.93 5.57
CA ILE A 183 20.48 -18.35 5.39
C ILE A 183 21.53 -18.81 6.42
N LEU A 184 22.56 -18.01 6.67
CA LEU A 184 23.61 -18.32 7.65
C LEU A 184 23.05 -18.35 9.09
N ASP A 185 22.17 -17.42 9.44
CA ASP A 185 21.47 -17.41 10.73
C ASP A 185 20.58 -18.65 10.87
N ALA A 186 19.86 -19.03 9.81
CA ALA A 186 19.05 -20.23 9.79
C ALA A 186 19.88 -21.52 9.94
N MET A 187 21.11 -21.57 9.40
CA MET A 187 22.01 -22.72 9.62
C MET A 187 22.30 -22.93 11.11
N ASN A 188 22.54 -21.85 11.86
CA ASN A 188 22.77 -21.91 13.31
C ASN A 188 21.55 -22.42 14.09
N PHE A 189 20.35 -22.02 13.65
CA PHE A 189 19.09 -22.45 14.25
C PHE A 189 18.78 -23.92 13.92
N LEU A 190 18.89 -24.30 12.65
CA LEU A 190 18.61 -25.65 12.12
C LEU A 190 19.74 -26.66 12.36
N LYS A 191 20.84 -26.22 12.99
CA LYS A 191 22.03 -27.03 13.29
C LYS A 191 22.64 -27.70 12.06
N ILE A 192 22.71 -26.95 10.96
CA ILE A 192 23.31 -27.41 9.70
C ILE A 192 24.79 -27.01 9.70
N ASN A 193 25.68 -28.00 9.60
CA ASN A 193 27.11 -27.76 9.47
C ASN A 193 27.47 -27.29 8.06
N PHE A 194 28.56 -26.53 7.95
CA PHE A 194 29.15 -26.21 6.65
C PHE A 194 29.71 -27.47 5.99
N GLY A 195 29.63 -27.51 4.66
CA GLY A 195 30.24 -28.58 3.87
C GLY A 195 31.76 -28.44 3.77
N ASN A 196 32.27 -27.20 3.84
CA ASN A 196 33.70 -26.90 3.78
C ASN A 196 34.20 -26.30 5.11
N ALA A 197 35.40 -26.71 5.54
CA ALA A 197 36.02 -26.20 6.77
C ALA A 197 36.39 -24.70 6.69
N GLU A 198 36.77 -24.21 5.49
CA GLU A 198 37.08 -22.79 5.26
C GLU A 198 35.86 -21.89 5.51
N SER A 199 34.64 -22.40 5.29
CA SER A 199 33.39 -21.65 5.46
C SER A 199 33.21 -21.10 6.88
N TYR A 200 33.68 -21.81 7.91
CA TYR A 200 33.63 -21.31 9.29
C TYR A 200 34.43 -20.02 9.48
N GLN A 201 35.60 -19.90 8.83
CA GLN A 201 36.42 -18.69 8.88
C GLN A 201 35.82 -17.58 8.01
N LEU A 202 35.29 -17.94 6.83
CA LEU A 202 34.64 -16.99 5.92
C LEU A 202 33.39 -16.35 6.53
N VAL A 203 32.63 -17.08 7.35
CA VAL A 203 31.48 -16.52 8.06
C VAL A 203 31.91 -15.45 9.06
N ALA A 204 32.98 -15.69 9.82
CA ALA A 204 33.52 -14.67 10.73
C ALA A 204 33.93 -13.41 9.95
N GLN A 205 34.67 -13.58 8.85
CA GLN A 205 35.07 -12.47 7.97
C GLN A 205 33.86 -11.73 7.37
N TYR A 206 32.80 -12.46 6.99
CA TYR A 206 31.58 -11.89 6.43
C TYR A 206 30.85 -10.98 7.43
N PHE A 207 30.72 -11.42 8.69
CA PHE A 207 30.03 -10.65 9.73
C PHE A 207 30.90 -9.52 10.31
N ASP A 208 32.23 -9.69 10.33
CA ASP A 208 33.17 -8.63 10.71
C ASP A 208 33.36 -7.57 9.61
N TYR A 209 32.93 -7.86 8.37
CA TYR A 209 33.09 -6.93 7.26
C TYR A 209 32.36 -5.61 7.54
N PRO A 210 33.05 -4.46 7.53
CA PRO A 210 32.44 -3.18 7.87
C PRO A 210 31.34 -2.84 6.85
N GLN A 211 30.09 -3.01 7.29
CA GLN A 211 28.90 -2.64 6.53
C GLN A 211 28.80 -1.10 6.50
N SER A 212 29.61 -0.45 5.66
CA SER A 212 29.55 0.99 5.46
C SER A 212 28.11 1.41 5.12
N ASN A 213 27.49 2.19 6.03
CA ASN A 213 26.06 2.48 6.09
C ASN A 213 25.13 1.25 6.21
N HIS A 214 24.72 0.92 7.44
CA HIS A 214 23.70 -0.09 7.76
C HIS A 214 22.39 0.04 6.97
N MET A 215 22.06 1.22 6.45
CA MET A 215 20.83 1.43 5.68
C MET A 215 20.93 1.01 4.20
N ALA A 216 22.13 0.89 3.61
CA ALA A 216 22.28 0.62 2.18
C ALA A 216 23.73 0.18 1.79
N PRO A 217 24.16 -1.03 2.18
CA PRO A 217 25.51 -1.50 1.91
C PRO A 217 25.77 -1.71 0.40
N ILE A 218 27.02 -1.45 -0.02
CA ILE A 218 27.52 -1.78 -1.36
C ILE A 218 28.40 -3.02 -1.24
N ILE A 219 28.18 -4.01 -2.09
CA ILE A 219 29.03 -5.19 -2.14
C ILE A 219 30.34 -4.81 -2.83
N THR A 220 31.43 -4.84 -2.07
CA THR A 220 32.80 -4.70 -2.59
C THR A 220 33.25 -6.00 -3.25
N MET A 221 34.31 -5.96 -4.05
CA MET A 221 34.84 -7.16 -4.70
C MET A 221 35.33 -8.20 -3.69
N GLU A 222 35.89 -7.75 -2.57
CA GLU A 222 36.31 -8.63 -1.47
C GLU A 222 35.11 -9.33 -0.81
N LEU A 223 34.08 -8.57 -0.46
CA LEU A 223 32.86 -9.14 0.11
C LEU A 223 32.16 -10.08 -0.88
N ALA A 224 32.16 -9.76 -2.18
CA ALA A 224 31.60 -10.61 -3.22
C ALA A 224 32.26 -11.99 -3.27
N VAL A 225 33.59 -12.05 -3.14
CA VAL A 225 34.34 -13.31 -3.11
C VAL A 225 33.93 -14.16 -1.90
N ILE A 226 33.84 -13.55 -0.72
CA ILE A 226 33.40 -14.22 0.51
C ILE A 226 31.97 -14.75 0.35
N MET A 227 31.04 -13.89 -0.08
CA MET A 227 29.64 -14.25 -0.31
C MET A 227 29.49 -15.40 -1.31
N LYS A 228 30.28 -15.39 -2.40
CA LYS A 228 30.25 -16.43 -3.43
C LYS A 228 30.76 -17.77 -2.90
N LYS A 229 31.88 -17.78 -2.16
CA LYS A 229 32.40 -19.01 -1.54
C LYS A 229 31.40 -19.61 -0.55
N LEU A 230 30.79 -18.77 0.30
CA LEU A 230 29.76 -19.20 1.23
C LEU A 230 28.53 -19.72 0.50
N TRP A 231 28.05 -19.02 -0.53
CA TRP A 231 26.88 -19.48 -1.31
C TRP A 231 27.11 -20.84 -1.95
N LEU A 232 28.32 -21.13 -2.43
CA LEU A 232 28.67 -22.44 -3.02
C LEU A 232 28.88 -23.56 -1.99
N ASP A 233 28.85 -23.27 -0.68
CA ASP A 233 28.98 -24.27 0.36
C ASP A 233 27.79 -25.25 0.36
N PRO A 234 28.02 -26.58 0.37
CA PRO A 234 26.94 -27.56 0.37
C PRO A 234 25.98 -27.44 1.58
N GLY A 235 26.48 -27.03 2.75
CA GLY A 235 25.68 -26.78 3.94
C GLY A 235 24.77 -25.57 3.77
N VAL A 236 25.28 -24.50 3.15
CA VAL A 236 24.50 -23.30 2.81
C VAL A 236 23.42 -23.62 1.78
N GLN A 237 23.75 -24.38 0.73
CA GLN A 237 22.76 -24.85 -0.26
C GLN A 237 21.68 -25.75 0.37
N SER A 238 22.08 -26.67 1.25
CA SER A 238 21.15 -27.51 2.01
C SER A 238 20.19 -26.68 2.88
N CYS A 239 20.70 -25.66 3.57
CA CYS A 239 19.87 -24.73 4.34
C CYS A 239 18.92 -23.91 3.45
N PHE A 240 19.39 -23.47 2.28
CA PHE A 240 18.54 -22.78 1.30
C PHE A 240 17.38 -23.66 0.81
N HIS A 241 17.61 -24.95 0.58
CA HIS A 241 16.53 -25.87 0.21
C HIS A 241 15.48 -26.07 1.33
N ARG A 242 15.82 -25.73 2.57
CA ARG A 242 14.91 -25.70 3.73
C ARG A 242 14.33 -24.32 4.02
N ALA A 243 14.37 -23.39 3.06
CA ALA A 243 13.89 -22.00 3.20
C ALA A 243 12.41 -21.84 3.58
N ARG A 244 11.62 -22.93 3.65
CA ARG A 244 10.27 -22.87 4.23
C ARG A 244 10.26 -22.76 5.76
N GLU A 245 11.36 -23.13 6.42
CA GLU A 245 11.49 -23.20 7.88
C GLU A 245 11.91 -21.86 8.51
N TYR A 246 12.19 -20.84 7.69
CA TYR A 246 12.59 -19.51 8.12
C TYR A 246 12.16 -18.44 7.11
N GLN A 247 12.34 -17.17 7.45
CA GLN A 247 11.95 -16.06 6.59
C GLN A 247 13.07 -15.73 5.59
N LEU A 248 12.84 -16.03 4.30
CA LEU A 248 13.77 -15.74 3.22
C LEU A 248 13.09 -14.96 2.09
N ASN A 249 13.86 -14.10 1.42
CA ASN A 249 13.40 -13.40 0.23
C ASN A 249 13.34 -14.36 -0.98
N ASP A 250 12.22 -14.41 -1.70
CA ASP A 250 12.07 -15.23 -2.92
C ASP A 250 13.14 -14.94 -3.98
N SER A 251 13.66 -13.71 -4.03
CA SER A 251 14.72 -13.31 -4.95
C SER A 251 16.13 -13.72 -4.51
N ALA A 252 16.30 -14.39 -3.36
CA ALA A 252 17.61 -14.78 -2.82
C ALA A 252 18.44 -15.57 -3.84
N TYR A 253 17.87 -16.64 -4.39
CA TYR A 253 18.53 -17.46 -5.41
C TYR A 253 18.97 -16.66 -6.63
N TYR A 254 18.13 -15.73 -7.10
CA TYR A 254 18.44 -14.91 -8.27
C TYR A 254 19.65 -14.01 -8.03
N TYR A 255 19.72 -13.34 -6.89
CA TYR A 255 20.82 -12.44 -6.59
C TYR A 255 22.12 -13.17 -6.25
N LEU A 256 22.04 -14.23 -5.44
CA LEU A 256 23.23 -14.97 -5.01
C LEU A 256 23.91 -15.72 -6.17
N ASN A 257 23.14 -16.21 -7.15
CA ASN A 257 23.73 -16.74 -8.39
C ASN A 257 24.20 -15.66 -9.37
N SER A 258 23.80 -14.41 -9.16
CA SER A 258 24.21 -13.27 -10.00
C SER A 258 25.34 -12.44 -9.37
N LEU A 259 25.99 -12.91 -8.30
CA LEU A 259 27.02 -12.16 -7.57
C LEU A 259 28.12 -11.63 -8.51
N ASP A 260 28.58 -12.43 -9.46
CA ASP A 260 29.62 -12.02 -10.42
C ASP A 260 29.21 -10.80 -11.27
N ARG A 261 27.92 -10.70 -11.64
CA ARG A 261 27.37 -9.58 -12.41
C ARG A 261 27.09 -8.38 -11.53
N ILE A 262 26.42 -8.58 -10.39
CA ILE A 262 25.94 -7.46 -9.56
C ILE A 262 27.07 -6.77 -8.78
N CYS A 263 28.23 -7.41 -8.62
CA CYS A 263 29.38 -6.85 -7.89
C CYS A 263 30.39 -6.13 -8.80
N GLN A 264 30.16 -6.07 -10.11
CA GLN A 264 31.02 -5.30 -11.03
C GLN A 264 30.98 -3.80 -10.71
N GLN A 265 32.09 -3.09 -10.95
CA GLN A 265 32.19 -1.66 -10.63
C GLN A 265 31.22 -0.81 -11.47
N ASP A 266 31.08 -1.15 -12.74
CA ASP A 266 30.21 -0.55 -13.75
C ASP A 266 28.80 -1.16 -13.80
N TYR A 267 28.45 -2.02 -12.84
CA TYR A 267 27.14 -2.64 -12.76
C TYR A 267 26.02 -1.59 -12.73
N CYS A 268 25.18 -1.63 -13.77
CA CYS A 268 23.92 -0.93 -13.85
C CYS A 268 22.79 -1.97 -13.77
N PRO A 269 21.88 -1.89 -12.77
CA PRO A 269 20.75 -2.80 -12.67
C PRO A 269 19.90 -2.84 -13.94
N THR A 270 19.44 -4.03 -14.29
CA THR A 270 18.44 -4.22 -15.34
C THR A 270 17.04 -4.02 -14.78
N GLN A 271 16.04 -3.84 -15.64
CA GLN A 271 14.64 -3.80 -15.21
C GLN A 271 14.23 -5.10 -14.50
N GLN A 272 14.82 -6.24 -14.87
CA GLN A 272 14.59 -7.52 -14.19
C GLN A 272 15.13 -7.54 -12.76
N ASP A 273 16.27 -6.87 -12.53
CA ASP A 273 16.80 -6.67 -11.17
C ASP A 273 15.86 -5.77 -10.36
N VAL A 274 15.39 -4.66 -10.95
CA VAL A 274 14.45 -3.73 -10.31
C VAL A 274 13.14 -4.43 -9.90
N LEU A 275 12.57 -5.27 -10.77
CA LEU A 275 11.36 -6.05 -10.50
C LEU A 275 11.52 -6.98 -9.29
N ARG A 276 12.70 -7.56 -9.12
CA ARG A 276 13.03 -8.52 -8.05
C ARG A 276 13.44 -7.86 -6.74
N THR A 277 13.60 -6.52 -6.71
CA THR A 277 13.91 -5.82 -5.46
C THR A 277 12.76 -5.88 -4.47
N ARG A 278 13.12 -6.13 -3.22
CA ARG A 278 12.22 -6.17 -2.09
C ARG A 278 12.45 -4.95 -1.23
N VAL A 279 11.47 -4.06 -1.24
CA VAL A 279 11.36 -2.91 -0.34
C VAL A 279 9.99 -3.02 0.32
N LYS A 280 9.95 -2.90 1.65
CA LYS A 280 8.68 -2.92 2.38
C LYS A 280 7.89 -1.66 2.01
N THR A 281 6.77 -1.85 1.32
CA THR A 281 5.86 -0.75 0.97
C THR A 281 5.20 -0.21 2.22
N THR A 282 5.40 1.07 2.49
CA THR A 282 4.77 1.82 3.58
C THR A 282 3.88 2.91 3.00
N GLY A 283 2.67 3.05 3.52
CA GLY A 283 1.70 4.01 2.99
C GLY A 283 1.07 3.56 1.67
N ILE A 284 0.77 4.54 0.82
CA ILE A 284 0.03 4.40 -0.42
C ILE A 284 0.90 4.98 -1.53
N VAL A 285 1.15 4.19 -2.58
CA VAL A 285 1.86 4.62 -3.79
C VAL A 285 0.85 4.62 -4.93
N GLU A 286 0.83 5.70 -5.71
CA GLU A 286 -0.05 5.86 -6.86
C GLU A 286 0.79 5.92 -8.14
N ILE A 287 0.36 5.20 -9.18
CA ILE A 287 0.83 5.43 -10.56
C ILE A 287 -0.36 5.75 -11.45
N SER A 288 -0.10 6.50 -12.52
CA SER A 288 -1.11 6.87 -13.51
C SER A 288 -0.59 6.70 -14.92
N PHE A 289 -1.37 6.08 -15.80
CA PHE A 289 -1.01 5.95 -17.22
C PHE A 289 -2.26 5.90 -18.09
N ARG A 290 -2.08 6.15 -19.39
CA ARG A 290 -3.16 6.07 -20.37
C ARG A 290 -3.07 4.76 -21.14
N PHE A 291 -4.16 4.01 -21.22
CA PHE A 291 -4.20 2.74 -21.94
C PHE A 291 -5.57 2.51 -22.57
N LYS A 292 -5.61 2.04 -23.84
CA LYS A 292 -6.84 1.86 -24.66
C LYS A 292 -7.84 3.04 -24.57
N GLY A 293 -7.33 4.28 -24.49
CA GLY A 293 -8.15 5.49 -24.40
C GLY A 293 -8.69 5.83 -22.99
N LEU A 294 -8.49 4.95 -22.01
CA LEU A 294 -8.82 5.15 -20.60
C LEU A 294 -7.64 5.74 -19.82
N PHE A 295 -7.93 6.38 -18.69
CA PHE A 295 -6.93 6.90 -17.76
C PHE A 295 -6.89 6.02 -16.51
N PHE A 296 -5.88 5.18 -16.38
CA PHE A 296 -5.72 4.28 -15.24
C PHE A 296 -5.03 5.00 -14.09
N ARG A 297 -5.56 4.81 -12.88
CA ARG A 297 -4.91 5.17 -11.62
C ARG A 297 -4.87 3.96 -10.72
N ILE A 298 -3.66 3.54 -10.37
CA ILE A 298 -3.45 2.30 -9.64
C ILE A 298 -2.80 2.62 -8.32
N PHE A 299 -3.42 2.13 -7.25
CA PHE A 299 -3.00 2.36 -5.88
C PHE A 299 -2.38 1.07 -5.32
N ASP A 300 -1.10 1.11 -4.99
CA ASP A 300 -0.40 0.06 -4.23
C ASP A 300 -0.34 0.46 -2.76
N VAL A 301 -0.85 -0.43 -1.90
CA VAL A 301 -0.89 -0.22 -0.45
C VAL A 301 -0.07 -1.28 0.27
N GLY A 302 0.51 -0.91 1.40
CA GLY A 302 1.26 -1.84 2.25
C GLY A 302 0.41 -3.07 2.65
N GLY A 303 0.92 -4.27 2.39
CA GLY A 303 0.20 -5.54 2.65
C GLY A 303 0.26 -6.08 4.08
N GLN A 304 1.17 -5.53 4.88
CA GLN A 304 1.45 -5.95 6.26
C GLN A 304 0.34 -5.52 7.21
N ARG A 305 0.09 -6.27 8.28
CA ARG A 305 -1.01 -6.01 9.24
C ARG A 305 -0.97 -4.56 9.77
N SER A 306 0.23 -4.02 10.02
CA SER A 306 0.41 -2.64 10.48
C SER A 306 -0.07 -1.58 9.48
N GLU A 307 -0.05 -1.88 8.19
CA GLU A 307 -0.38 -0.94 7.12
C GLU A 307 -1.87 -0.96 6.73
N ARG A 308 -2.60 -2.03 7.06
CA ARG A 308 -4.00 -2.23 6.61
C ARG A 308 -4.97 -1.17 7.11
N LYS A 309 -4.69 -0.54 8.25
CA LYS A 309 -5.49 0.58 8.78
C LYS A 309 -5.55 1.77 7.82
N LYS A 310 -4.56 1.91 6.92
CA LYS A 310 -4.46 3.01 5.94
C LYS A 310 -5.26 2.73 4.66
N TRP A 311 -5.73 1.50 4.44
CA TRP A 311 -6.37 1.10 3.18
C TRP A 311 -7.67 1.83 2.91
N ILE A 312 -8.43 2.14 3.98
CA ILE A 312 -9.71 2.84 3.88
C ILE A 312 -9.59 4.19 3.16
N HIS A 313 -8.42 4.84 3.19
CA HIS A 313 -8.16 6.11 2.50
C HIS A 313 -8.17 5.99 0.96
N CYS A 314 -8.25 4.77 0.42
CA CYS A 314 -8.27 4.52 -1.03
C CYS A 314 -9.58 3.86 -1.52
N PHE A 315 -10.55 3.58 -0.65
CA PHE A 315 -11.72 2.73 -0.99
C PHE A 315 -12.81 3.47 -1.77
N GLU A 316 -12.84 4.80 -1.72
CA GLU A 316 -13.84 5.59 -2.45
C GLU A 316 -13.62 5.50 -3.97
N ASP A 317 -14.72 5.38 -4.73
CA ASP A 317 -14.75 5.41 -6.19
C ASP A 317 -13.77 4.44 -6.89
N VAL A 318 -13.56 3.25 -6.31
CA VAL A 318 -12.74 2.20 -6.92
C VAL A 318 -13.54 1.45 -7.99
N THR A 319 -13.05 1.45 -9.22
CA THR A 319 -13.66 0.72 -10.35
C THR A 319 -13.52 -0.79 -10.17
N ALA A 320 -12.32 -1.26 -9.79
CA ALA A 320 -12.08 -2.68 -9.54
C ALA A 320 -10.98 -2.87 -8.48
N VAL A 321 -11.11 -3.96 -7.71
CA VAL A 321 -10.09 -4.42 -6.76
C VAL A 321 -9.30 -5.54 -7.41
N VAL A 322 -7.98 -5.40 -7.42
CA VAL A 322 -7.05 -6.47 -7.83
C VAL A 322 -6.44 -7.06 -6.56
N PHE A 323 -6.92 -8.23 -6.16
CA PHE A 323 -6.43 -8.93 -4.98
C PHE A 323 -5.31 -9.90 -5.34
N CYS A 324 -4.12 -9.66 -4.81
CA CYS A 324 -2.93 -10.46 -5.09
C CYS A 324 -2.68 -11.48 -3.99
N VAL A 325 -2.54 -12.75 -4.38
CA VAL A 325 -2.22 -13.91 -3.54
C VAL A 325 -0.88 -14.50 -3.96
N ALA A 326 -0.01 -14.84 -3.02
CA ALA A 326 1.20 -15.62 -3.31
C ALA A 326 0.88 -17.12 -3.23
N LEU A 327 0.81 -17.80 -4.37
CA LEU A 327 0.61 -19.26 -4.41
C LEU A 327 1.71 -20.01 -3.66
N SER A 328 2.96 -19.54 -3.75
CA SER A 328 4.12 -20.13 -3.07
C SER A 328 4.09 -20.01 -1.53
N GLY A 329 3.09 -19.34 -0.97
CA GLY A 329 2.94 -19.11 0.47
C GLY A 329 2.22 -20.23 1.24
N TYR A 330 1.76 -21.30 0.57
CA TYR A 330 0.94 -22.35 1.21
C TYR A 330 1.65 -23.11 2.34
N ASP A 331 2.97 -23.23 2.32
CA ASP A 331 3.77 -23.93 3.34
C ASP A 331 4.72 -22.95 4.05
N LEU A 332 4.36 -21.66 4.12
CA LEU A 332 5.09 -20.63 4.83
C LEU A 332 4.26 -20.05 5.97
N LEU A 333 4.94 -19.62 7.03
CA LEU A 333 4.37 -18.85 8.14
C LEU A 333 4.56 -17.35 7.90
N LEU A 334 3.70 -16.51 8.49
CA LEU A 334 3.84 -15.06 8.40
C LEU A 334 5.13 -14.60 9.11
N ALA A 335 5.74 -13.54 8.59
CA ALA A 335 6.85 -12.89 9.28
C ALA A 335 6.41 -12.12 10.54
N GLU A 336 5.12 -11.75 10.60
CA GLU A 336 4.53 -11.00 11.71
C GLU A 336 4.01 -11.92 12.84
N ASP A 337 3.89 -13.22 12.57
CA ASP A 337 3.16 -14.20 13.39
C ASP A 337 3.56 -15.63 12.94
N ASP A 338 4.41 -16.29 13.73
CA ASP A 338 5.01 -17.59 13.41
C ASP A 338 4.06 -18.78 13.63
N GLU A 339 2.83 -18.55 14.09
CA GLU A 339 1.81 -19.59 14.20
C GLU A 339 0.82 -19.59 13.02
N VAL A 340 0.80 -18.50 12.24
CA VAL A 340 -0.19 -18.30 11.19
C VAL A 340 0.40 -18.57 9.81
N ASN A 341 -0.16 -19.57 9.11
CA ASN A 341 0.14 -19.85 7.72
C ASN A 341 -0.23 -18.67 6.79
N ARG A 342 0.65 -18.31 5.86
CA ARG A 342 0.47 -17.16 4.95
C ARG A 342 -0.76 -17.31 4.04
N MET A 343 -1.06 -18.51 3.57
CA MET A 343 -2.21 -18.75 2.70
C MET A 343 -3.54 -18.63 3.45
N HIS A 344 -3.61 -19.13 4.69
CA HIS A 344 -4.78 -18.94 5.54
C HIS A 344 -5.03 -17.46 5.88
N GLU A 345 -3.98 -16.69 6.17
CA GLU A 345 -4.10 -15.24 6.32
C GLU A 345 -4.63 -14.58 5.04
N SER A 346 -4.14 -15.00 3.87
CA SER A 346 -4.60 -14.47 2.59
C SER A 346 -6.07 -14.79 2.32
N LEU A 347 -6.55 -15.99 2.66
CA LEU A 347 -7.96 -16.39 2.56
C LEU A 347 -8.84 -15.54 3.49
N ARG A 348 -8.47 -15.38 4.76
CA ARG A 348 -9.19 -14.53 5.73
C ARG A 348 -9.28 -13.08 5.26
N LEU A 349 -8.17 -12.56 4.74
CA LEU A 349 -8.10 -11.22 4.21
C LEU A 349 -8.98 -11.05 2.96
N PHE A 350 -8.98 -12.03 2.07
CA PHE A 350 -9.85 -12.01 0.89
C PHE A 350 -11.33 -12.07 1.26
N ASP A 351 -11.73 -12.96 2.16
CA ASP A 351 -13.12 -13.03 2.67
C ASP A 351 -13.58 -11.67 3.22
N SER A 352 -12.73 -11.00 4.00
CA SER A 352 -13.04 -9.67 4.55
C SER A 352 -13.15 -8.57 3.49
N ILE A 353 -12.41 -8.65 2.38
CA ILE A 353 -12.41 -7.64 1.31
C ILE A 353 -13.54 -7.91 0.32
N CYS A 354 -13.65 -9.15 -0.17
CA CYS A 354 -14.66 -9.57 -1.14
C CYS A 354 -16.07 -9.28 -0.65
N ASN A 355 -16.31 -9.47 0.65
CA ASN A 355 -17.61 -9.31 1.30
C ASN A 355 -17.75 -7.95 2.03
N ASN A 356 -16.85 -7.00 1.79
CA ASN A 356 -16.94 -5.67 2.38
C ASN A 356 -18.02 -4.82 1.69
N LYS A 357 -18.78 -4.04 2.47
CA LYS A 357 -19.80 -3.12 1.97
C LYS A 357 -19.25 -2.05 1.02
N TRP A 358 -18.02 -1.59 1.23
CA TRP A 358 -17.36 -0.64 0.33
C TRP A 358 -17.17 -1.18 -1.09
N PHE A 359 -17.11 -2.51 -1.22
CA PHE A 359 -16.85 -3.16 -2.49
C PHE A 359 -18.02 -3.99 -2.99
N PHE A 360 -19.25 -3.72 -2.51
CA PHE A 360 -20.41 -4.57 -2.82
C PHE A 360 -20.62 -4.73 -4.33
N ASP A 361 -20.62 -3.61 -5.08
CA ASP A 361 -20.77 -3.57 -6.55
C ASP A 361 -19.42 -3.44 -7.30
N THR A 362 -18.30 -3.52 -6.57
CA THR A 362 -16.96 -3.38 -7.18
C THR A 362 -16.51 -4.69 -7.82
N SER A 363 -16.01 -4.61 -9.05
CA SER A 363 -15.44 -5.78 -9.75
C SER A 363 -14.25 -6.36 -9.00
N MET A 364 -14.23 -7.69 -8.81
CA MET A 364 -13.16 -8.40 -8.10
C MET A 364 -12.28 -9.17 -9.08
N ILE A 365 -10.99 -8.87 -9.08
CA ILE A 365 -9.98 -9.57 -9.88
C ILE A 365 -9.02 -10.26 -8.92
N LEU A 366 -8.84 -11.57 -9.07
CA LEU A 366 -7.98 -12.37 -8.22
C LEU A 366 -6.71 -12.76 -8.98
N PHE A 367 -5.56 -12.28 -8.50
CA PHE A 367 -4.26 -12.67 -9.02
C PHE A 367 -3.64 -13.75 -8.14
N LEU A 368 -3.60 -14.97 -8.64
CA LEU A 368 -2.87 -16.09 -8.08
C LEU A 368 -1.42 -16.02 -8.57
N ASN A 369 -0.61 -15.23 -7.88
CA ASN A 369 0.73 -14.84 -8.27
C ASN A 369 1.81 -15.83 -7.79
N LYS A 370 3.02 -15.69 -8.32
CA LYS A 370 4.19 -16.55 -8.06
C LYS A 370 3.94 -18.01 -8.49
N LYS A 371 3.21 -18.19 -9.60
CA LYS A 371 2.92 -19.51 -10.15
C LYS A 371 4.17 -20.31 -10.50
N ASP A 372 5.25 -19.61 -10.88
CA ASP A 372 6.56 -20.16 -11.18
C ASP A 372 7.20 -20.80 -9.93
N LEU A 373 7.20 -20.09 -8.81
CA LEU A 373 7.70 -20.62 -7.54
C LEU A 373 6.82 -21.75 -7.00
N PHE A 374 5.50 -21.60 -7.13
CA PHE A 374 4.56 -22.65 -6.75
C PHE A 374 4.78 -23.95 -7.53
N GLY A 375 4.95 -23.86 -8.86
CA GLY A 375 5.21 -25.04 -9.71
C GLY A 375 6.52 -25.77 -9.41
N GLN A 376 7.51 -25.07 -8.84
CA GLN A 376 8.72 -25.71 -8.33
C GLN A 376 8.47 -26.38 -6.97
N LYS A 377 7.80 -25.66 -6.06
CA LYS A 377 7.60 -26.07 -4.66
C LYS A 377 6.65 -27.26 -4.51
N ILE A 378 5.59 -27.30 -5.30
CA ILE A 378 4.57 -28.34 -5.21
C ILE A 378 5.14 -29.73 -5.51
N LYS A 379 6.24 -29.83 -6.26
CA LYS A 379 6.92 -31.10 -6.55
C LYS A 379 7.54 -31.76 -5.31
N THR A 380 7.86 -30.98 -4.28
CA THR A 380 8.59 -31.45 -3.09
C THR A 380 7.87 -31.19 -1.77
N SER A 381 6.94 -30.22 -1.73
CA SER A 381 6.18 -29.85 -0.53
C SER A 381 4.69 -30.02 -0.80
N PRO A 382 4.00 -30.98 -0.17
CA PRO A 382 2.60 -31.29 -0.49
C PRO A 382 1.63 -30.21 -0.04
N LEU A 383 0.57 -29.99 -0.81
CA LEU A 383 -0.47 -29.00 -0.50
C LEU A 383 -1.18 -29.27 0.84
N ASN A 384 -1.21 -30.53 1.28
CA ASN A 384 -1.82 -30.97 2.55
C ASN A 384 -1.26 -30.28 3.80
N ILE A 385 -0.05 -29.69 3.71
CA ILE A 385 0.51 -28.87 4.80
C ILE A 385 -0.40 -27.67 5.09
N CYS A 386 -0.99 -27.08 4.05
CA CYS A 386 -1.91 -25.95 4.17
C CYS A 386 -3.36 -26.41 4.27
N PHE A 387 -3.73 -27.46 3.54
CA PHE A 387 -5.10 -27.92 3.42
C PHE A 387 -5.16 -29.42 3.71
N PRO A 388 -5.22 -29.83 4.99
CA PRO A 388 -5.23 -31.25 5.36
C PRO A 388 -6.33 -32.04 4.66
N GLU A 389 -7.44 -31.39 4.33
CA GLU A 389 -8.59 -31.97 3.63
C GLU A 389 -8.43 -32.12 2.10
N TYR A 390 -7.32 -31.66 1.52
CA TYR A 390 -7.05 -31.80 0.10
C TYR A 390 -6.80 -33.27 -0.29
N THR A 391 -7.62 -33.82 -1.17
CA THR A 391 -7.53 -35.22 -1.62
C THR A 391 -6.99 -35.38 -3.04
N GLY A 392 -6.70 -34.27 -3.73
CA GLY A 392 -6.17 -34.28 -5.09
C GLY A 392 -4.70 -34.67 -5.17
N ARG A 393 -4.20 -34.83 -6.40
CA ARG A 393 -2.78 -35.12 -6.64
C ARG A 393 -1.92 -33.90 -6.35
N ASN A 394 -0.68 -34.15 -5.96
CA ASN A 394 0.29 -33.10 -5.70
C ASN A 394 0.94 -32.56 -6.99
N THR A 395 0.11 -32.27 -7.99
CA THR A 395 0.48 -31.71 -9.30
C THR A 395 0.10 -30.24 -9.36
N TYR A 396 0.85 -29.45 -10.13
CA TYR A 396 0.60 -28.02 -10.29
C TYR A 396 -0.86 -27.72 -10.65
N ASP A 397 -1.43 -28.36 -11.67
CA ASP A 397 -2.77 -28.02 -12.17
C ASP A 397 -3.87 -28.28 -11.14
N GLU A 398 -3.91 -29.48 -10.54
CA GLU A 398 -4.93 -29.82 -9.52
C GLU A 398 -4.79 -28.97 -8.26
N ALA A 399 -3.56 -28.77 -7.78
CA ALA A 399 -3.31 -27.99 -6.57
C ALA A 399 -3.63 -26.49 -6.79
N ALA A 400 -3.28 -25.94 -7.95
CA ALA A 400 -3.59 -24.56 -8.33
C ALA A 400 -5.10 -24.35 -8.48
N ALA A 401 -5.80 -25.27 -9.15
CA ALA A 401 -7.26 -25.23 -9.29
C ALA A 401 -7.97 -25.34 -7.93
N TYR A 402 -7.46 -26.15 -7.00
CA TYR A 402 -8.00 -26.24 -5.65
C TYR A 402 -7.84 -24.93 -4.89
N ILE A 403 -6.67 -24.29 -4.94
CA ILE A 403 -6.46 -22.99 -4.30
C ILE A 403 -7.40 -21.94 -4.92
N GLN A 404 -7.52 -21.90 -6.25
CA GLN A 404 -8.47 -21.02 -6.93
C GLN A 404 -9.90 -21.21 -6.40
N MET A 405 -10.39 -22.44 -6.38
CA MET A 405 -11.72 -22.78 -5.87
C MET A 405 -11.92 -22.33 -4.42
N LYS A 406 -10.90 -22.49 -3.56
CA LYS A 406 -10.97 -22.01 -2.16
C LYS A 406 -11.20 -20.51 -2.08
N PHE A 407 -10.51 -19.70 -2.89
CA PHE A 407 -10.75 -18.26 -2.91
C PHE A 407 -12.10 -17.89 -3.50
N GLU A 408 -12.48 -18.48 -4.63
CA GLU A 408 -13.76 -18.20 -5.30
C GLU A 408 -14.96 -18.56 -4.41
N SER A 409 -14.84 -19.64 -3.62
CA SER A 409 -15.88 -20.06 -2.67
C SER A 409 -16.13 -19.09 -1.50
N LEU A 410 -15.24 -18.12 -1.27
CA LEU A 410 -15.42 -17.09 -0.24
C LEU A 410 -16.38 -15.97 -0.66
N ASN A 411 -16.77 -15.93 -1.94
CA ASN A 411 -17.75 -14.96 -2.41
C ASN A 411 -19.16 -15.30 -1.91
N ARG A 412 -19.75 -14.42 -1.09
CA ARG A 412 -21.09 -14.62 -0.55
C ARG A 412 -22.21 -14.15 -1.48
N ASN A 413 -21.87 -13.44 -2.56
CA ASN A 413 -22.83 -12.92 -3.54
C ASN A 413 -22.45 -13.37 -4.98
N PRO A 414 -22.40 -14.68 -5.27
CA PRO A 414 -21.96 -15.20 -6.57
C PRO A 414 -22.88 -14.79 -7.72
N ASP A 415 -24.15 -14.52 -7.46
CA ASP A 415 -25.12 -14.15 -8.51
C ASP A 415 -24.93 -12.72 -9.04
N THR A 416 -24.32 -11.84 -8.24
CA THR A 416 -24.17 -10.42 -8.58
C THR A 416 -22.72 -9.97 -8.71
N LYS A 417 -21.78 -10.75 -8.20
CA LYS A 417 -20.35 -10.44 -8.22
C LYS A 417 -19.56 -11.61 -8.78
N ASP A 418 -18.96 -11.41 -9.93
CA ASP A 418 -17.98 -12.34 -10.49
C ASP A 418 -16.58 -12.08 -9.91
N ILE A 419 -15.82 -13.16 -9.69
CA ILE A 419 -14.39 -13.09 -9.40
C ILE A 419 -13.62 -13.50 -10.66
N TYR A 420 -12.84 -12.57 -11.21
CA TYR A 420 -12.02 -12.83 -12.39
C TYR A 420 -10.62 -13.29 -11.97
N THR A 421 -10.39 -14.61 -12.03
CA THR A 421 -9.13 -15.21 -11.56
C THR A 421 -8.08 -15.34 -12.68
N HIS A 422 -6.84 -14.95 -12.38
CA HIS A 422 -5.69 -15.11 -13.27
C HIS A 422 -4.47 -15.67 -12.54
N PHE A 423 -3.80 -16.64 -13.15
CA PHE A 423 -2.51 -17.16 -12.69
C PHE A 423 -1.36 -16.32 -13.21
N THR A 424 -0.66 -15.64 -12.30
CA THR A 424 0.35 -14.64 -12.64
C THR A 424 1.76 -15.01 -12.18
N CYS A 425 2.75 -14.52 -12.92
CA CYS A 425 4.13 -14.40 -12.52
C CYS A 425 4.50 -12.92 -12.67
N ALA A 426 4.46 -12.16 -11.58
CA ALA A 426 4.71 -10.72 -11.62
C ALA A 426 6.12 -10.34 -12.13
N THR A 427 7.08 -11.27 -12.17
CA THR A 427 8.41 -11.03 -12.76
C THR A 427 8.49 -11.36 -14.25
N ASP A 428 7.39 -11.79 -14.88
CA ASP A 428 7.27 -12.05 -16.32
C ASP A 428 6.41 -10.96 -16.97
N THR A 429 7.05 -10.10 -17.77
CA THR A 429 6.41 -8.96 -18.43
C THR A 429 5.34 -9.38 -19.42
N ASN A 430 5.55 -10.47 -20.18
CA ASN A 430 4.57 -10.94 -21.16
C ASN A 430 3.32 -11.46 -20.47
N ASN A 431 3.50 -12.19 -19.36
CA ASN A 431 2.38 -12.70 -18.59
C ASN A 431 1.54 -11.57 -17.97
N ILE A 432 2.17 -10.53 -17.41
CA ILE A 432 1.44 -9.39 -16.85
C ILE A 432 0.75 -8.56 -17.94
N GLN A 433 1.39 -8.36 -19.09
CA GLN A 433 0.76 -7.67 -20.22
C GLN A 433 -0.53 -8.37 -20.67
N PHE A 434 -0.48 -9.67 -20.92
CA PHE A 434 -1.65 -10.45 -21.32
C PHE A 434 -2.78 -10.40 -20.28
N VAL A 435 -2.42 -10.53 -18.99
CA VAL A 435 -3.40 -10.51 -17.90
C VAL A 435 -4.01 -9.12 -17.74
N PHE A 436 -3.22 -8.04 -17.88
CA PHE A 436 -3.73 -6.68 -17.78
C PHE A 436 -4.63 -6.31 -18.97
N ASP A 437 -4.34 -6.81 -20.16
CA ASP A 437 -5.22 -6.66 -21.32
C ASP A 437 -6.58 -7.33 -21.08
N ALA A 438 -6.59 -8.56 -20.56
CA ALA A 438 -7.82 -9.28 -20.21
C ALA A 438 -8.62 -8.56 -19.11
N VAL A 439 -7.94 -8.06 -18.07
CA VAL A 439 -8.55 -7.25 -17.02
C VAL A 439 -9.19 -5.98 -17.58
N THR A 440 -8.50 -5.30 -18.50
CA THR A 440 -9.00 -4.09 -19.15
C THR A 440 -10.28 -4.37 -19.93
N ASP A 441 -10.32 -5.49 -20.65
CA ASP A 441 -11.49 -5.89 -21.45
C ASP A 441 -12.70 -6.22 -20.57
N VAL A 442 -12.49 -6.86 -19.42
CA VAL A 442 -13.54 -7.11 -18.42
C VAL A 442 -14.09 -5.81 -17.86
N ILE A 443 -13.22 -4.87 -17.46
CA ILE A 443 -13.63 -3.57 -16.92
C ILE A 443 -14.42 -2.77 -17.96
N LEU A 444 -13.94 -2.75 -19.21
CA LEU A 444 -14.64 -2.10 -20.31
C LEU A 444 -16.03 -2.70 -20.54
N LYS A 445 -16.15 -4.04 -20.50
CA LYS A 445 -17.44 -4.72 -20.67
C LYS A 445 -18.43 -4.37 -19.56
N ASN A 446 -17.97 -4.29 -18.31
CA ASN A 446 -18.82 -3.91 -17.18
C ASN A 446 -19.27 -2.44 -17.28
N ASN A 447 -18.37 -1.53 -17.62
CA ASN A 447 -18.72 -0.12 -17.85
C ASN A 447 -19.73 0.04 -19.00
N LEU A 448 -19.61 -0.75 -20.08
CA LEU A 448 -20.56 -0.72 -21.20
C LEU A 448 -21.95 -1.24 -20.81
N ARG A 449 -22.03 -2.25 -19.93
CA ARG A 449 -23.30 -2.75 -19.37
C ARG A 449 -23.98 -1.70 -18.51
N GLU A 450 -23.24 -0.97 -17.67
CA GLU A 450 -23.81 0.11 -16.85
C GLU A 450 -24.43 1.23 -17.69
N ILE A 451 -23.93 1.46 -18.91
CA ILE A 451 -24.46 2.48 -19.84
C ILE A 451 -25.62 1.92 -20.70
N GLY A 452 -26.00 0.64 -20.52
CA GLY A 452 -27.12 0.01 -21.23
C GLY A 452 -26.85 -0.30 -22.70
N LEU A 453 -25.58 -0.40 -23.09
CA LEU A 453 -25.17 -0.70 -24.47
C LEU A 453 -24.98 -2.20 -24.74
N TYR A 454 -25.20 -3.08 -23.75
CA TYR A 454 -24.97 -4.52 -23.84
C TYR A 454 -25.93 -5.35 -22.99
#